data_AF-A0A7W1REQ4-F1
#
_entry.id   AF-A0A7W1REQ4-F1
#
_cell.length_a   1.000
_cell.length_b   1.000
_cell.length_c   1.000
_cell.angle_alpha   90.00
_cell.angle_beta   90.00
_cell.angle_gamma   90.00
#
_symmetry.space_group_name_H-M   'P 1'
#
loop_
_entity.id
_entity.type
_entity.pdbx_description
1 polymer ?
#
loop_
_entity_poly.entity_id
_entity_poly.type
_entity_poly.pdbx_seq_one_letter_code
_entity_poly.pdbx_strand_id
1 'polypeptide(L)'
;MFNFKLINWIKNNKNTQNLRSDRINFLQEHGGALEEQETITLLIREATNQETIGSVAIVKRELNHLQEEIRSLIPTGTSYRDYVWECSVVRFPQDLNRYSSPPEHFYRTLYEGIATFGAQEEVGFVLLKLTADTYPPTKELAVWPYIIEFHPRESSDEFFYGILPLRGSFYEKYQKRWEEGENDQDKHI
;
A
#
# COMPACT_ATOMS: atom_id res chain seq x y z
N MET A 1 -13.73 0.32 13.58
CA MET A 1 -13.50 0.93 12.25
C MET A 1 -12.04 1.37 12.19
N PHE A 2 -11.39 1.27 11.04
CA PHE A 2 -10.01 1.72 10.85
C PHE A 2 -9.98 3.07 10.12
N ASN A 3 -9.02 3.92 10.49
CA ASN A 3 -8.75 5.20 9.82
C ASN A 3 -7.30 5.22 9.34
N PHE A 4 -6.99 6.07 8.38
CA PHE A 4 -5.62 6.24 7.91
C PHE A 4 -5.12 7.67 8.00
N LYS A 5 -3.79 7.82 8.07
CA LYS A 5 -3.10 9.11 8.01
C LYS A 5 -1.91 9.03 7.07
N LEU A 6 -1.87 9.91 6.08
CA LEU A 6 -0.70 10.09 5.21
C LEU A 6 0.32 11.02 5.89
N ILE A 7 1.58 10.61 5.88
CA ILE A 7 2.71 11.36 6.41
C ILE A 7 3.76 11.48 5.31
N ASN A 8 3.97 12.69 4.81
CA ASN A 8 5.00 12.96 3.82
C ASN A 8 6.34 13.25 4.51
N TRP A 9 7.34 12.43 4.23
CA TRP A 9 8.69 12.58 4.74
C TRP A 9 9.58 13.32 3.74
N ILE A 10 9.29 14.60 3.51
CA ILE A 10 10.22 15.45 2.76
C ILE A 10 11.47 15.68 3.63
N LYS A 11 12.64 15.60 3.00
CA LYS A 11 14.05 15.61 3.49
C LYS A 11 14.43 16.57 4.65
N ASN A 12 13.53 17.35 5.26
CA ASN A 12 13.88 18.40 6.22
C ASN A 12 12.92 18.64 7.41
N ASN A 13 11.96 17.77 7.72
CA ASN A 13 11.05 18.06 8.83
C ASN A 13 11.66 17.71 10.22
N LYS A 14 12.20 18.71 10.91
CA LYS A 14 12.83 18.61 12.25
C LYS A 14 11.82 18.44 13.41
N ASN A 15 10.51 18.46 13.16
CA ASN A 15 9.52 18.75 14.20
C ASN A 15 8.67 17.57 14.71
N THR A 16 9.10 16.32 14.55
CA THR A 16 8.29 15.18 15.01
C THR A 16 9.14 14.10 15.71
N GLN A 17 9.45 14.33 17.00
CA GLN A 17 10.23 13.37 17.81
C GLN A 17 9.58 11.98 17.93
N ASN A 18 8.24 11.89 18.03
CA ASN A 18 7.56 10.59 18.11
C ASN A 18 7.53 9.84 16.77
N LEU A 19 7.41 10.55 15.64
CA LEU A 19 7.41 9.93 14.31
C LEU A 19 8.82 9.55 13.85
N ARG A 20 9.86 10.15 14.44
CA ARG A 20 11.26 9.76 14.19
C ARG A 20 11.54 8.34 14.64
N SER A 21 10.99 7.88 15.76
CA SER A 21 11.19 6.51 16.23
C SER A 21 10.58 5.48 15.27
N ASP A 22 9.35 5.73 14.80
CA ASP A 22 8.69 4.89 13.80
C ASP A 22 9.48 4.86 12.48
N ARG A 23 9.96 6.03 12.03
CA ARG A 23 10.81 6.13 10.84
C ARG A 23 12.17 5.46 11.02
N ILE A 24 12.81 5.58 12.18
CA ILE A 24 14.13 4.98 12.44
C ILE A 24 14.03 3.46 12.51
N ASN A 25 13.04 2.92 13.22
CA ASN A 25 12.79 1.47 13.24
C ASN A 25 12.48 0.96 11.82
N PHE A 26 11.65 1.70 11.08
CA PHE A 26 11.33 1.41 9.69
C PHE A 26 12.57 1.42 8.76
N LEU A 27 13.43 2.44 8.86
CA LEU A 27 14.66 2.57 8.08
C LEU A 27 15.74 1.55 8.46
N GLN A 28 15.80 1.16 9.74
CA GLN A 28 16.73 0.15 10.26
C GLN A 28 16.33 -1.26 9.81
N GLU A 29 15.04 -1.58 9.79
CA GLU A 29 14.52 -2.87 9.32
C GLU A 29 14.64 -3.05 7.80
N HIS A 30 14.60 -1.95 7.03
CA HIS A 30 14.56 -1.98 5.56
C HIS A 30 15.84 -1.43 4.91
N GLY A 31 16.93 -1.42 5.67
CA GLY A 31 18.29 -1.26 5.15
C GLY A 31 18.62 0.11 4.59
N GLY A 32 18.49 1.19 5.38
CA GLY A 32 19.23 2.47 5.26
C GLY A 32 19.16 3.29 3.95
N ALA A 33 18.71 2.72 2.83
CA ALA A 33 18.83 3.27 1.48
C ALA A 33 17.71 4.26 1.11
N LEU A 34 16.77 4.50 2.03
CA LEU A 34 15.64 5.39 1.84
C LEU A 34 15.94 6.85 2.20
N GLU A 35 17.15 7.18 2.67
CA GLU A 35 17.51 8.54 3.07
C GLU A 35 17.49 9.55 1.90
N GLU A 36 17.56 9.08 0.65
CA GLU A 36 17.59 9.94 -0.53
C GLU A 36 16.28 10.01 -1.32
N GLN A 37 15.33 9.10 -1.07
CA GLN A 37 14.12 8.94 -1.88
C GLN A 37 12.90 9.64 -1.25
N GLU A 38 12.06 10.22 -2.11
CA GLU A 38 10.77 10.75 -1.69
C GLU A 38 9.90 9.60 -1.16
N THR A 39 9.59 9.67 0.13
CA THR A 39 8.92 8.58 0.87
C THR A 39 7.69 9.13 1.57
N ILE A 40 6.55 8.50 1.34
CA ILE A 40 5.30 8.77 2.02
C ILE A 40 4.93 7.54 2.84
N THR A 41 4.62 7.75 4.11
CA THR A 41 4.14 6.68 4.98
C THR A 41 2.66 6.85 5.22
N LEU A 42 1.88 5.84 4.87
CA LEU A 42 0.49 5.70 5.25
C LEU A 42 0.44 4.93 6.56
N LEU A 43 -0.13 5.52 7.61
CA LEU A 43 -0.38 4.85 8.89
C LEU A 43 -1.84 4.43 8.97
N ILE A 44 -2.10 3.18 9.35
CA ILE A 44 -3.44 2.66 9.66
C ILE A 44 -3.61 2.64 11.17
N ARG A 45 -4.71 3.23 11.65
CA ARG A 45 -5.03 3.36 13.07
C ARG A 45 -6.38 2.75 13.39
N GLU A 46 -6.48 2.13 14.55
CA GLU A 46 -7.79 1.76 15.09
C GLU A 46 -8.52 3.02 15.59
N ALA A 47 -9.79 3.18 15.21
CA ALA A 47 -10.54 4.40 15.52
C ALA A 47 -10.76 4.61 17.04
N THR A 48 -10.85 3.53 17.80
CA THR A 48 -11.23 3.53 19.23
C THR A 48 -10.11 4.02 20.14
N ASN A 49 -8.88 3.54 19.94
CA ASN A 49 -7.72 3.85 20.78
C ASN A 49 -6.64 4.69 20.07
N GLN A 50 -6.81 4.97 18.77
CA GLN A 50 -5.85 5.69 17.91
C GLN A 50 -4.47 5.01 17.79
N GLU A 51 -4.38 3.74 18.17
CA GLU A 51 -3.17 2.93 18.07
C GLU A 51 -2.84 2.69 16.60
N THR A 52 -1.57 2.85 16.22
CA THR A 52 -1.09 2.47 14.89
C THR A 52 -1.01 0.95 14.83
N ILE A 53 -1.89 0.35 14.06
CA ILE A 53 -2.00 -1.11 13.92
C ILE A 53 -1.29 -1.61 12.67
N GLY A 54 -1.03 -0.73 11.71
CA GLY A 54 -0.30 -1.05 10.51
C GLY A 54 0.23 0.19 9.81
N SER A 55 1.12 -0.02 8.85
CA SER A 55 1.70 1.06 8.07
C SER A 55 2.13 0.57 6.72
N VAL A 56 2.05 1.42 5.70
CA VAL A 56 2.72 1.19 4.43
C VAL A 56 3.61 2.35 4.01
N ALA A 57 4.77 2.03 3.44
CA ALA A 57 5.59 3.02 2.77
C ALA A 57 5.39 2.98 1.26
N ILE A 58 5.22 4.19 0.71
CA ILE A 58 5.11 4.48 -0.70
C ILE A 58 6.34 5.31 -1.07
N VAL A 59 7.18 4.75 -1.92
CA VAL A 59 8.52 5.25 -2.22
C VAL A 59 8.64 5.49 -3.70
N LYS A 60 9.21 6.64 -4.05
CA LYS A 60 9.52 6.97 -5.44
C LYS A 60 10.80 6.26 -5.87
N ARG A 61 10.67 5.32 -6.81
CA ARG A 61 11.75 4.49 -7.34
C ARG A 61 12.03 4.83 -8.79
N GLU A 62 13.28 5.12 -9.11
CA GLU A 62 13.71 5.25 -10.51
C GLU A 62 13.61 3.90 -11.24
N LEU A 63 13.21 3.93 -12.51
CA LEU A 63 12.98 2.73 -13.32
C LEU A 63 14.26 1.93 -13.60
N ASN A 64 15.42 2.59 -13.63
CA ASN A 64 16.74 1.98 -13.78
C ASN A 64 17.18 1.14 -12.55
N HIS A 65 16.57 1.38 -11.39
CA HIS A 65 16.85 0.66 -10.14
C HIS A 65 15.89 -0.53 -9.93
N LEU A 66 14.92 -0.72 -10.83
CA LEU A 66 14.07 -1.91 -10.84
C LEU A 66 14.73 -3.03 -11.64
N GLN A 67 14.50 -4.27 -11.20
CA GLN A 67 14.87 -5.45 -11.97
C GLN A 67 14.15 -5.43 -13.32
N GLU A 68 14.82 -5.96 -14.35
CA GLU A 68 14.32 -5.88 -15.73
C GLU A 68 12.96 -6.57 -15.88
N GLU A 69 12.75 -7.71 -15.21
CA GLU A 69 11.46 -8.41 -15.25
C GLU A 69 10.35 -7.55 -14.65
N ILE A 70 10.61 -6.86 -13.53
CA ILE A 70 9.63 -5.98 -12.87
C ILE A 70 9.37 -4.71 -13.69
N ARG A 71 10.42 -4.14 -14.27
CA ARG A 71 10.30 -2.98 -15.16
C ARG A 71 9.43 -3.29 -16.37
N SER A 72 9.48 -4.54 -16.88
CA SER A 72 8.66 -4.98 -18.01
C SER A 72 7.16 -5.01 -17.72
N LEU A 73 6.76 -5.04 -16.44
CA LEU A 73 5.36 -4.99 -16.02
C LEU A 73 4.75 -3.58 -16.18
N ILE A 74 5.59 -2.54 -16.23
CA ILE A 74 5.13 -1.16 -16.24
C ILE A 74 4.53 -0.84 -17.62
N PRO A 75 3.26 -0.39 -17.70
CA PRO A 75 2.59 -0.20 -18.98
C PRO A 75 3.35 0.74 -19.90
N THR A 76 3.63 0.28 -21.12
CA THR A 76 4.25 1.07 -22.19
C THR A 76 3.35 2.25 -22.53
N GLY A 77 3.77 3.47 -22.17
CA GLY A 77 2.96 4.69 -22.29
C GLY A 77 3.00 5.61 -21.06
N THR A 78 3.59 5.14 -19.96
CA THR A 78 3.97 5.95 -18.78
C THR A 78 5.22 6.81 -19.01
N SER A 79 5.66 6.91 -20.28
CA SER A 79 6.95 7.38 -20.81
C SER A 79 7.38 8.81 -20.50
N TYR A 80 6.68 9.52 -19.62
CA TYR A 80 7.07 10.86 -19.17
C TYR A 80 7.79 10.85 -17.82
N ARG A 81 7.77 9.74 -17.10
CA ARG A 81 8.36 9.63 -15.76
C ARG A 81 9.42 8.53 -15.76
N ASP A 82 10.66 8.90 -15.42
CA ASP A 82 11.77 7.96 -15.21
C ASP A 82 11.66 7.20 -13.88
N TYR A 83 10.47 7.21 -13.27
CA TYR A 83 10.21 6.63 -11.96
C TYR A 83 8.81 6.03 -11.86
N VAL A 84 8.62 5.16 -10.88
CA VAL A 84 7.34 4.63 -10.42
C VAL A 84 7.22 4.81 -8.92
N TRP A 85 5.99 4.90 -8.43
CA TRP A 85 5.72 4.79 -6.99
C TRP A 85 5.58 3.33 -6.62
N GLU A 86 6.52 2.85 -5.81
CA GLU A 86 6.53 1.51 -5.26
C GLU A 86 5.93 1.53 -3.85
N CYS A 87 5.07 0.57 -3.57
CA CYS A 87 4.44 0.37 -2.28
C CYS A 87 5.00 -0.94 -1.72
N SER A 88 6.09 -0.85 -0.93
CA SER A 88 7.00 -1.98 -0.70
C SER A 88 7.13 -2.48 0.73
N VAL A 89 6.52 -1.79 1.70
CA VAL A 89 6.66 -2.19 3.10
C VAL A 89 5.32 -2.06 3.79
N VAL A 90 4.58 -3.16 3.90
CA VAL A 90 3.34 -3.18 4.66
C VAL A 90 3.56 -3.90 5.99
N ARG A 91 3.52 -3.15 7.09
CA ARG A 91 3.45 -3.73 8.44
C ARG A 91 1.99 -4.06 8.71
N PHE A 92 1.68 -5.35 8.76
CA PHE A 92 0.40 -5.86 9.20
C PHE A 92 0.47 -6.24 10.68
N PRO A 93 -0.61 -6.05 11.45
CA PRO A 93 -0.65 -6.62 12.79
C PRO A 93 -0.71 -8.16 12.67
N GLN A 94 0.01 -8.85 13.56
CA GLN A 94 0.13 -10.32 13.53
C GLN A 94 -1.20 -11.05 13.74
N ASP A 95 -2.17 -10.40 14.37
CA ASP A 95 -3.47 -10.97 14.66
C ASP A 95 -4.55 -9.90 14.50
N LEU A 96 -5.04 -9.75 13.26
CA LEU A 96 -6.12 -8.81 12.94
C LEU A 96 -7.42 -9.12 13.70
N ASN A 97 -7.62 -10.37 14.17
CA ASN A 97 -8.82 -10.78 14.89
C ASN A 97 -8.90 -10.20 16.31
N ARG A 98 -7.82 -9.59 16.81
CA ARG A 98 -7.82 -8.89 18.10
C ARG A 98 -8.53 -7.55 18.05
N TYR A 99 -8.76 -7.02 16.86
CA TYR A 99 -9.38 -5.72 16.67
C TYR A 99 -10.88 -5.84 16.50
N SER A 100 -11.56 -4.75 16.85
CA SER A 100 -13.02 -4.65 16.79
C SER A 100 -13.61 -4.71 15.38
N SER A 101 -12.79 -4.67 14.34
CA SER A 101 -13.22 -4.65 12.95
C SER A 101 -12.70 -5.85 12.17
N PRO A 102 -13.51 -6.42 11.27
CA PRO A 102 -13.09 -7.56 10.47
C PRO A 102 -11.78 -7.31 9.70
N PRO A 103 -10.92 -8.32 9.52
CA PRO A 103 -9.63 -8.18 8.84
C PRO A 103 -9.74 -7.55 7.45
N GLU A 104 -10.79 -7.85 6.68
CA GLU A 104 -11.02 -7.30 5.36
C GLU A 104 -11.15 -5.77 5.35
N HIS A 105 -11.72 -5.17 6.40
CA HIS A 105 -11.79 -3.71 6.51
C HIS A 105 -10.40 -3.09 6.65
N PHE A 106 -9.44 -3.78 7.29
CA PHE A 106 -8.06 -3.27 7.38
C PHE A 106 -7.45 -3.13 5.98
N TYR A 107 -7.55 -4.18 5.17
CA TYR A 107 -7.00 -4.19 3.82
C TYR A 107 -7.75 -3.23 2.89
N ARG A 108 -9.06 -3.04 3.08
CA ARG A 108 -9.82 -2.01 2.37
C ARG A 108 -9.32 -0.62 2.75
N THR A 109 -9.23 -0.29 4.04
CA THR A 109 -8.72 1.00 4.51
C THR A 109 -7.30 1.26 4.02
N LEU A 110 -6.47 0.22 3.93
CA LEU A 110 -5.14 0.31 3.37
C LEU A 110 -5.17 0.72 1.89
N TYR A 111 -5.99 0.06 1.07
CA TYR A 111 -6.10 0.42 -0.35
C TYR A 111 -6.70 1.81 -0.55
N GLU A 112 -7.77 2.18 0.17
CA GLU A 112 -8.34 3.54 0.11
C GLU A 112 -7.31 4.61 0.48
N GLY A 113 -6.44 4.32 1.45
CA GLY A 113 -5.34 5.22 1.81
C GLY A 113 -4.29 5.36 0.71
N ILE A 114 -3.95 4.27 0.01
CA ILE A 114 -3.05 4.30 -1.15
C ILE A 114 -3.71 5.05 -2.33
N ALA A 115 -5.01 4.83 -2.58
CA ALA A 115 -5.75 5.52 -3.62
C ALA A 115 -5.88 7.03 -3.34
N THR A 116 -6.06 7.41 -2.06
CA THR A 116 -6.02 8.81 -1.62
C THR A 116 -4.67 9.46 -1.91
N PHE A 117 -3.57 8.75 -1.64
CA PHE A 117 -2.24 9.18 -2.07
C PHE A 117 -2.18 9.35 -3.60
N GLY A 118 -2.71 8.39 -4.36
CA GLY A 118 -2.74 8.46 -5.82
C GLY A 118 -3.48 9.68 -6.36
N ALA A 119 -4.60 10.05 -5.72
CA ALA A 119 -5.33 11.26 -6.05
C ALA A 119 -4.51 12.54 -5.75
N GLN A 120 -3.78 12.57 -4.62
CA GLN A 120 -2.97 13.73 -4.21
C GLN A 120 -1.76 13.96 -5.13
N GLU A 121 -1.09 12.89 -5.57
CA GLU A 121 0.12 12.96 -6.40
C GLU A 121 -0.15 12.79 -7.91
N GLU A 122 -1.44 12.77 -8.31
CA GLU A 122 -1.91 12.50 -9.68
C GLU A 122 -1.37 11.19 -10.27
N VAL A 123 -1.22 10.17 -9.43
CA VAL A 123 -0.69 8.85 -9.77
C VAL A 123 -1.84 7.88 -10.07
N GLY A 124 -1.81 7.27 -11.25
CA GLY A 124 -2.87 6.35 -11.68
C GLY A 124 -2.73 4.91 -11.16
N PHE A 125 -1.55 4.50 -10.74
CA PHE A 125 -1.25 3.17 -10.23
C PHE A 125 0.02 3.18 -9.36
N VAL A 126 0.18 2.19 -8.50
CA VAL A 126 1.45 1.90 -7.82
C VAL A 126 1.95 0.51 -8.17
N LEU A 127 3.27 0.33 -8.15
CA LEU A 127 3.89 -0.98 -8.14
C LEU A 127 3.84 -1.49 -6.70
N LEU A 128 3.05 -2.52 -6.43
CA LEU A 128 2.99 -3.15 -5.12
C LEU A 128 4.07 -4.22 -5.04
N LYS A 129 4.85 -4.21 -3.95
CA LYS A 129 5.81 -5.26 -3.60
C LYS A 129 5.40 -5.86 -2.26
N LEU A 130 5.02 -7.12 -2.25
CA LEU A 130 4.50 -7.83 -1.06
C LEU A 130 5.31 -9.09 -0.77
N THR A 131 5.42 -9.45 0.51
CA THR A 131 5.89 -10.78 0.90
C THR A 131 4.87 -11.85 0.51
N ALA A 132 5.31 -13.09 0.38
CA ALA A 132 4.45 -14.24 0.08
C ALA A 132 3.29 -14.41 1.07
N ASP A 133 3.47 -14.05 2.34
CA ASP A 133 2.43 -14.18 3.37
C ASP A 133 1.39 -13.04 3.32
N THR A 134 1.78 -11.91 2.74
CA THR A 134 0.94 -10.70 2.71
C THR A 134 0.09 -10.57 1.46
N TYR A 135 0.48 -11.25 0.37
CA TYR A 135 -0.29 -11.25 -0.88
C TYR A 135 -1.63 -12.00 -0.81
N PRO A 136 -1.74 -13.21 -0.23
CA PRO A 136 -3.01 -13.94 -0.21
C PRO A 136 -4.15 -13.14 0.45
N PRO A 137 -3.96 -12.50 1.62
CA PRO A 137 -5.02 -11.70 2.24
C PRO A 137 -5.50 -10.50 1.40
N THR A 138 -4.60 -9.82 0.67
CA THR A 138 -4.99 -8.69 -0.20
C THR A 138 -5.81 -9.17 -1.40
N LYS A 139 -5.57 -10.39 -1.88
CA LYS A 139 -6.31 -10.99 -3.00
C LYS A 139 -7.63 -11.62 -2.56
N GLU A 140 -7.61 -12.39 -1.47
CA GLU A 140 -8.72 -13.26 -1.07
C GLU A 140 -9.74 -12.53 -0.19
N LEU A 141 -9.28 -11.76 0.80
CA LEU A 141 -10.16 -11.04 1.72
C LEU A 141 -10.58 -9.70 1.15
N ALA A 142 -9.60 -8.97 0.62
CA ALA A 142 -9.79 -7.59 0.20
C ALA A 142 -10.13 -7.46 -1.30
N VAL A 143 -9.83 -8.49 -2.10
CA VAL A 143 -10.11 -8.53 -3.53
C VAL A 143 -9.48 -7.35 -4.29
N TRP A 144 -8.21 -7.07 -4.00
CA TRP A 144 -7.48 -6.01 -4.68
C TRP A 144 -7.40 -6.28 -6.20
N PRO A 145 -7.71 -5.28 -7.05
CA PRO A 145 -7.86 -5.43 -8.48
C PRO A 145 -6.53 -5.30 -9.23
N TYR A 146 -5.60 -6.22 -8.97
CA TYR A 146 -4.32 -6.25 -9.69
C TYR A 146 -4.52 -6.39 -11.20
N ILE A 147 -3.87 -5.51 -11.99
CA ILE A 147 -3.93 -5.56 -13.46
C ILE A 147 -2.89 -6.54 -14.00
N ILE A 148 -1.71 -6.56 -13.36
CA ILE A 148 -0.60 -7.45 -13.67
C ILE A 148 -0.10 -8.00 -12.34
N GLU A 149 0.24 -9.28 -12.33
CA GLU A 149 0.70 -10.03 -11.17
C GLU A 149 1.97 -10.80 -11.57
N PHE A 150 2.95 -10.79 -10.68
CA PHE A 150 4.21 -11.50 -10.82
C PHE A 150 4.52 -12.17 -9.49
N HIS A 151 4.39 -13.49 -9.46
CA HIS A 151 4.38 -14.22 -8.20
C HIS A 151 5.78 -14.37 -7.60
N PRO A 152 5.88 -14.59 -6.27
CA PRO A 152 7.15 -14.87 -5.57
C PRO A 152 8.03 -15.94 -6.24
N ARG A 153 7.42 -16.93 -6.90
CA ARG A 153 8.17 -18.01 -7.58
C ARG A 153 8.79 -17.57 -8.90
N GLU A 154 8.37 -16.43 -9.43
CA GLU A 154 8.78 -15.87 -10.71
C GLU A 154 9.79 -14.73 -10.51
N SER A 155 9.84 -14.14 -9.31
CA SER A 155 10.78 -13.07 -8.95
C SER A 155 12.08 -13.61 -8.35
N SER A 156 13.18 -12.93 -8.67
CA SER A 156 14.51 -13.32 -8.17
C SER A 156 14.70 -13.05 -6.67
N ASP A 157 13.85 -12.21 -6.08
CA ASP A 157 13.90 -11.84 -4.66
C ASP A 157 12.75 -12.43 -3.83
N GLU A 158 11.97 -13.35 -4.41
CA GLU A 158 10.87 -14.06 -3.75
C GLU A 158 9.74 -13.15 -3.24
N PHE A 159 9.63 -11.93 -3.76
CA PHE A 159 8.49 -11.04 -3.49
C PHE A 159 7.42 -11.16 -4.59
N PHE A 160 6.17 -10.96 -4.19
CA PHE A 160 5.10 -10.68 -5.13
C PHE A 160 5.24 -9.26 -5.65
N TYR A 161 5.06 -9.08 -6.95
CA TYR A 161 4.90 -7.76 -7.56
C TYR A 161 3.57 -7.67 -8.29
N GLY A 162 2.89 -6.54 -8.16
CA GLY A 162 1.65 -6.31 -8.90
C GLY A 162 1.36 -4.85 -9.16
N ILE A 163 0.68 -4.57 -10.26
CA ILE A 163 0.20 -3.22 -10.55
C ILE A 163 -1.18 -3.04 -9.94
N LEU A 164 -1.24 -2.15 -8.94
CA LEU A 164 -2.48 -1.78 -8.27
C LEU A 164 -2.99 -0.45 -8.84
N PRO A 165 -4.12 -0.45 -9.58
CA PRO A 165 -4.71 0.78 -10.10
C PRO A 165 -5.28 1.61 -8.96
N LEU A 166 -5.12 2.93 -9.01
CA LEU A 166 -5.62 3.86 -7.99
C LEU A 166 -6.80 4.71 -8.47
N ARG A 167 -7.15 4.59 -9.76
CA ARG A 167 -8.28 5.30 -10.39
C ARG A 167 -8.78 4.59 -11.63
N GLY A 168 -9.92 5.05 -12.14
CA GLY A 168 -10.56 4.51 -13.34
C GLY A 168 -11.29 3.20 -13.07
N SER A 169 -11.68 2.51 -14.15
CA SER A 169 -12.69 1.46 -14.11
C SER A 169 -12.35 0.26 -13.20
N PHE A 170 -11.08 -0.09 -13.02
CA PHE A 170 -10.69 -1.16 -12.09
C PHE A 170 -10.92 -0.77 -10.63
N TYR A 171 -10.56 0.45 -10.27
CA TYR A 171 -10.76 0.99 -8.92
C TYR A 171 -12.25 1.22 -8.63
N GLU A 172 -12.98 1.79 -9.60
CA GLU A 172 -14.44 2.02 -9.47
C GLU A 172 -15.21 0.71 -9.27
N LYS A 173 -14.87 -0.35 -10.00
CA LYS A 173 -15.46 -1.69 -9.79
C LYS A 173 -15.17 -2.24 -8.40
N TYR A 174 -13.95 -2.02 -7.91
CA TYR A 174 -13.58 -2.41 -6.56
C TYR A 174 -14.42 -1.66 -5.52
N GLN A 175 -14.56 -0.33 -5.63
CA GLN A 175 -15.37 0.47 -4.72
C GLN A 175 -16.84 0.03 -4.72
N LYS A 176 -17.43 -0.16 -5.92
CA LYS A 176 -18.82 -0.61 -6.06
C LYS A 176 -19.09 -1.95 -5.37
N ARG A 177 -18.14 -2.89 -5.47
CA ARG A 177 -18.27 -4.20 -4.81
C ARG A 177 -18.40 -4.09 -3.29
N TRP A 178 -17.68 -3.15 -2.69
CA TRP A 178 -17.73 -2.91 -1.25
C TRP A 178 -18.99 -2.18 -0.82
N GLU A 179 -19.46 -1.21 -1.62
CA GLU A 179 -20.74 -0.54 -1.39
C GLU A 179 -21.91 -1.53 -1.46
N GLU A 180 -21.90 -2.46 -2.43
CA GLU A 180 -22.94 -3.48 -2.56
C GLU A 180 -22.92 -4.50 -1.41
N GLY A 181 -21.72 -4.91 -0.97
CA GLY A 181 -21.55 -5.84 0.16
C GLY A 181 -22.00 -5.27 1.51
N GLU A 182 -21.83 -3.96 1.74
CA GLU A 182 -22.32 -3.29 2.94
C GLU A 182 -23.86 -3.20 2.95
N ASN A 183 -24.48 -2.96 1.79
CA ASN A 183 -25.94 -2.84 1.67
C ASN A 183 -26.72 -4.15 1.83
N ASP A 184 -26.08 -5.31 1.64
CA ASP A 184 -26.73 -6.62 1.84
C ASP A 184 -26.65 -7.12 3.29
N GLN A 185 -25.70 -6.63 4.09
CA GLN A 185 -25.64 -6.93 5.53
C GLN A 185 -26.74 -6.21 6.32
N ASP A 186 -27.14 -5.01 5.88
CA ASP A 186 -28.22 -4.22 6.52
C ASP A 186 -29.64 -4.71 6.18
N LYS A 187 -29.81 -5.65 5.24
CA LYS A 187 -31.13 -6.22 4.90
C LYS A 187 -31.55 -7.40 5.76
N HIS A 188 -30.70 -7.84 6.68
CA HIS A 188 -30.94 -8.98 7.57
C HIS A 188 -31.02 -8.61 9.06
N ILE A 189 -31.23 -7.32 9.38
CA ILE A 189 -31.52 -6.84 10.74
C ILE A 189 -33.02 -6.54 10.87
#